data_AF-A0A7X7BQI3-F1
#
_entry.id   AF-A0A7X7BQI3-F1
#
_cell.length_a   1.000
_cell.length_b   1.000
_cell.length_c   1.000
_cell.angle_alpha   90.00
_cell.angle_beta   90.00
_cell.angle_gamma   90.00
#
_symmetry.space_group_name_H-M   'P 1'
#
loop_
_entity.id
_entity.type
_entity.pdbx_description
1 polymer ?
#
loop_
_entity_poly.entity_id
_entity_poly.type
_entity_poly.pdbx_seq_one_letter_code
_entity_poly.pdbx_strand_id
1 'polypeptide(L)'
;MPLFYGGSYFLIIIGLVISFAAQAYVKSTFNKYSKVLSRKGYTATQAAQYILDRAGIQDVRLERVSGDLTDHYDARAKVLRLSDTTANSTSVAAIGVAAHEVGHAIQDQVGYVPLRLRHALVPATNFGQSISMPMILIGGVIGSGGQTLIQLGILLFSLTFVFQVVTLPVEFNASYRAIEILG
;
A
#
# COMPACT_ATOMS: atom_id res chain seq x y z
N MET A 1 -40.52 -6.43 -10.23
CA MET A 1 -39.37 -6.16 -9.34
C MET A 1 -38.55 -7.44 -9.13
N PRO A 2 -37.70 -7.90 -10.07
CA PRO A 2 -36.90 -9.11 -9.87
C PRO A 2 -35.39 -8.83 -9.83
N LEU A 3 -34.96 -7.74 -9.19
CA LEU A 3 -33.54 -7.53 -8.84
C LEU A 3 -33.25 -7.93 -7.38
N PHE A 4 -34.25 -8.41 -6.65
CA PHE A 4 -34.21 -8.58 -5.20
C PHE A 4 -34.06 -10.04 -4.70
N TYR A 5 -33.87 -11.01 -5.60
CA TYR A 5 -33.65 -12.42 -5.22
C TYR A 5 -32.53 -13.04 -6.07
N GLY A 6 -31.38 -13.30 -5.45
CA GLY A 6 -30.30 -14.06 -6.09
C GLY A 6 -28.98 -13.93 -5.35
N GLY A 7 -28.16 -14.98 -5.33
CA GLY A 7 -26.93 -15.11 -4.54
C GLY A 7 -25.83 -14.04 -4.75
N SER A 8 -26.06 -12.99 -5.54
CA SER A 8 -25.14 -11.86 -5.72
C SER A 8 -24.97 -11.00 -4.46
N TYR A 9 -26.02 -10.79 -3.67
CA TYR A 9 -25.92 -10.00 -2.43
C TYR A 9 -25.08 -10.73 -1.36
N PHE A 10 -25.16 -12.05 -1.34
CA PHE A 10 -24.35 -12.91 -0.48
C PHE A 10 -22.85 -12.78 -0.81
N LEU A 11 -22.50 -12.73 -2.10
CA LEU A 11 -21.11 -12.49 -2.54
C LEU A 11 -20.59 -11.10 -2.13
N ILE A 12 -21.43 -10.06 -2.22
CA ILE A 12 -21.07 -8.71 -1.76
C ILE A 12 -20.81 -8.69 -0.26
N ILE A 13 -21.69 -9.30 0.54
CA ILE A 13 -21.53 -9.39 1.99
C ILE A 13 -20.25 -10.17 2.34
N ILE A 14 -19.99 -11.30 1.70
CA ILE A 14 -18.75 -12.06 1.90
C ILE A 14 -17.52 -11.20 1.57
N GLY A 15 -17.54 -10.50 0.44
CA GLY A 15 -16.46 -9.61 0.03
C GLY A 15 -16.19 -8.50 1.05
N LEU A 16 -17.25 -7.90 1.60
CA LEU A 16 -17.15 -6.90 2.68
C LEU A 16 -16.56 -7.50 3.96
N VAL A 17 -17.06 -8.65 4.40
CA VAL A 17 -16.57 -9.34 5.60
C VAL A 17 -15.09 -9.68 5.47
N ILE A 18 -14.66 -10.24 4.34
CA ILE A 18 -13.24 -10.54 4.08
C ILE A 18 -12.40 -9.27 4.10
N SER A 19 -12.87 -8.19 3.46
CA SER A 19 -12.14 -6.92 3.39
C SER A 19 -11.96 -6.30 4.78
N PHE A 20 -13.01 -6.27 5.59
CA PHE A 20 -12.93 -5.78 6.97
C PHE A 20 -12.05 -6.67 7.85
N ALA A 21 -12.16 -8.00 7.72
CA ALA A 21 -11.32 -8.93 8.47
C ALA A 21 -9.84 -8.76 8.12
N ALA A 22 -9.51 -8.62 6.84
CA ALA A 22 -8.15 -8.37 6.38
C ALA A 22 -7.60 -7.03 6.91
N GLN A 23 -8.39 -5.96 6.83
CA GLN A 23 -8.00 -4.65 7.35
C GLN A 23 -7.78 -4.68 8.88
N ALA A 24 -8.68 -5.35 9.62
CA ALA A 24 -8.54 -5.53 11.06
C ALA A 24 -7.29 -6.34 11.42
N TYR A 25 -6.99 -7.39 10.66
CA TYR A 25 -5.81 -8.22 10.85
C TYR A 25 -4.51 -7.43 10.65
N VAL A 26 -4.39 -6.66 9.57
CA VAL A 26 -3.21 -5.82 9.29
C VAL A 26 -3.02 -4.79 10.41
N LYS A 27 -4.09 -4.09 10.80
CA LYS A 27 -4.05 -3.08 11.87
C LYS A 27 -3.66 -3.70 13.21
N SER A 28 -4.23 -4.85 13.56
CA SER A 28 -3.92 -5.58 14.79
C SER A 28 -2.46 -6.03 14.82
N THR A 29 -1.97 -6.58 13.71
CA THR A 29 -0.59 -7.03 13.55
C THR A 29 0.39 -5.86 13.71
N PHE A 30 0.16 -4.76 12.99
CA PHE A 30 0.97 -3.55 13.13
C PHE A 30 1.02 -3.05 14.58
N ASN A 31 -0.13 -2.93 15.25
CA ASN A 31 -0.21 -2.51 16.64
C ASN A 31 0.46 -3.46 17.64
N LYS A 32 0.51 -4.75 17.33
CA LYS A 32 1.23 -5.74 18.15
C LYS A 32 2.74 -5.55 18.01
N TYR A 33 3.24 -5.40 16.79
CA TYR A 33 4.68 -5.30 16.51
C TYR A 33 5.25 -3.88 16.72
N SER A 34 4.42 -2.85 16.77
CA SER A 34 4.85 -1.49 17.16
C SER A 34 5.26 -1.40 18.63
N LYS A 35 4.82 -2.35 19.46
CA LYS A 35 5.21 -2.47 20.88
C LYS A 35 6.47 -3.31 21.10
N VAL A 36 6.93 -4.04 20.07
CA VAL A 36 8.12 -4.88 20.16
C VAL A 36 9.32 -4.06 19.74
N LEU A 37 10.23 -3.79 20.69
CA LEU A 37 11.44 -3.02 20.44
C LEU A 37 12.54 -3.87 19.83
N SER A 38 13.35 -3.26 18.98
CA SER A 38 14.57 -3.86 18.43
C SER A 38 15.58 -4.15 19.54
N ARG A 39 16.12 -5.37 19.56
CA ARG A 39 17.16 -5.79 20.52
C ARG A 39 18.44 -4.96 20.40
N LYS A 40 18.76 -4.45 19.20
CA LYS A 40 19.94 -3.62 18.95
C LYS A 40 19.71 -2.13 19.23
N GLY A 41 18.47 -1.73 19.53
CA GLY A 41 18.11 -0.33 19.83
C GLY A 41 18.17 0.62 18.63
N TYR A 42 18.34 0.12 17.40
CA TYR A 42 18.35 0.97 16.21
C TYR A 42 16.99 1.61 15.96
N THR A 43 17.01 2.88 15.55
CA THR A 43 15.81 3.57 15.05
C THR A 43 15.51 3.15 13.61
N ALA A 44 14.27 3.35 13.16
CA ALA A 44 13.88 3.08 11.78
C ALA A 44 14.74 3.85 10.77
N THR A 45 15.09 5.11 11.05
CA THR A 45 16.01 5.89 10.19
C THR A 45 17.40 5.27 10.12
N GLN A 46 17.94 4.81 11.26
CA GLN A 46 19.26 4.14 11.28
C GLN A 46 19.23 2.82 10.51
N ALA A 47 18.14 2.05 10.63
CA ALA A 47 17.95 0.83 9.87
C ALA A 47 17.84 1.13 8.36
N ALA A 48 17.10 2.17 7.96
CA ALA A 48 16.99 2.56 6.57
C ALA A 48 18.34 2.97 5.97
N GLN A 49 19.10 3.82 6.67
CA GLN A 49 20.44 4.21 6.26
C GLN A 49 21.36 3.01 6.11
N TYR A 50 21.34 2.09 7.09
CA TYR A 50 22.13 0.85 7.03
C TYR A 50 21.82 0.02 5.79
N ILE A 51 20.55 -0.14 5.43
CA ILE A 51 20.15 -0.92 4.24
C ILE A 51 20.58 -0.19 2.95
N LEU A 52 20.41 1.13 2.88
CA LEU A 52 20.85 1.95 1.74
C LEU A 52 22.36 1.82 1.52
N ASP A 53 23.15 1.96 2.59
CA ASP A 53 24.61 1.83 2.55
C ASP A 53 25.04 0.44 2.06
N ARG A 54 24.39 -0.60 2.57
CA ARG A 54 24.64 -2.00 2.17
C ARG A 54 24.24 -2.30 0.73
N ALA A 55 23.20 -1.65 0.23
CA ALA A 55 22.77 -1.73 -1.16
C ALA A 55 23.64 -0.90 -2.11
N GLY A 56 24.57 -0.07 -1.59
CA GLY A 56 25.37 0.84 -2.40
C GLY A 56 24.58 2.02 -2.96
N ILE A 57 23.50 2.42 -2.28
CA ILE A 57 22.64 3.55 -2.67
C ILE A 57 23.08 4.79 -1.87
N GLN A 58 23.62 5.79 -2.56
CA GLN A 58 24.09 7.06 -1.95
C GLN A 58 23.34 8.28 -2.47
N ASP A 59 22.55 8.13 -3.53
CA ASP A 59 21.78 9.21 -4.17
C ASP A 59 20.42 9.44 -3.51
N VAL A 60 19.99 8.55 -2.61
CA VAL A 60 18.71 8.66 -1.89
C VAL A 60 18.88 9.41 -0.58
N ARG A 61 18.18 10.53 -0.43
CA ARG A 61 18.15 11.30 0.82
C ARG A 61 17.06 10.80 1.76
N LEU A 62 17.35 10.76 3.05
CA LEU A 62 16.35 10.50 4.10
C LEU A 62 15.75 11.82 4.57
N GLU A 63 14.43 11.96 4.48
CA GLU A 63 13.69 13.12 4.97
C GLU A 63 12.62 12.69 5.98
N ARG A 64 12.26 13.61 6.88
CA ARG A 64 11.18 13.40 7.82
C ARG A 64 9.93 14.10 7.32
N VAL A 65 8.78 13.43 7.45
CA VAL A 65 7.47 14.00 7.14
C VAL A 65 6.56 13.94 8.35
N SER A 66 5.73 14.96 8.50
CA SER A 66 4.72 14.97 9.53
C SER A 66 3.60 13.96 9.21
N GLY A 67 2.98 13.42 10.26
CA GLY A 67 1.91 12.44 10.15
C GLY A 67 2.27 11.11 10.78
N ASP A 68 1.38 10.15 10.59
CA ASP A 68 1.54 8.76 11.04
C ASP A 68 1.33 7.86 9.83
N LEU A 69 2.25 6.92 9.59
CA LEU A 69 2.22 5.99 8.45
C LEU A 69 2.14 6.69 7.07
N THR A 70 2.76 7.87 6.96
CA THR A 70 2.92 8.62 5.70
C THR A 70 4.26 8.32 5.00
N ASP A 71 4.94 7.29 5.46
CA ASP A 71 6.23 6.81 4.96
C ASP A 71 6.13 6.41 3.48
N HIS A 72 7.05 6.90 2.64
CA HIS A 72 7.11 6.53 1.22
C HIS A 72 8.47 6.85 0.59
N TYR A 73 8.87 6.06 -0.40
CA TYR A 73 9.94 6.39 -1.33
C TYR A 73 9.44 7.17 -2.56
N ASP A 74 10.16 8.22 -2.93
CA ASP A 74 9.94 9.04 -4.13
C ASP A 74 11.09 8.89 -5.11
N ALA A 75 10.86 8.08 -6.16
CA ALA A 75 11.83 7.81 -7.22
C ALA A 75 12.22 9.04 -8.04
N ARG A 76 11.34 10.05 -8.15
CA ARG A 76 11.64 11.27 -8.93
C ARG A 76 12.56 12.21 -8.16
N ALA A 77 12.27 12.39 -6.88
CA ALA A 77 13.07 13.25 -6.01
C ALA A 77 14.32 12.55 -5.46
N LYS A 78 14.39 11.21 -5.57
CA LYS A 78 15.36 10.33 -4.89
C LYS A 78 15.37 10.61 -3.39
N VAL A 79 14.18 10.56 -2.79
CA VAL A 79 14.00 10.82 -1.36
C VAL A 79 13.19 9.70 -0.73
N LEU A 80 13.66 9.19 0.40
CA LEU A 80 12.90 8.31 1.27
C LEU A 80 12.37 9.13 2.43
N ARG A 81 11.04 9.28 2.50
CA ARG A 81 10.36 10.07 3.51
C ARG A 81 9.86 9.14 4.60
N LEU A 82 10.30 9.37 5.83
CA LEU A 82 9.82 8.65 7.01
C LEU A 82 8.95 9.56 7.87
N SER A 83 7.81 9.05 8.32
CA SER A 83 6.92 9.77 9.23
C SER A 83 7.61 9.99 10.58
N ASP A 84 7.27 11.05 11.29
CA ASP A 84 7.89 11.34 12.60
C ASP A 84 7.68 10.21 13.62
N THR A 85 6.55 9.52 13.53
CA THR A 85 6.22 8.36 14.37
C THR A 85 7.07 7.13 14.02
N THR A 86 7.44 6.95 12.75
CA THR A 86 8.30 5.86 12.30
C THR A 86 9.79 6.17 12.51
N ALA A 87 10.26 7.34 12.06
CA ALA A 87 11.67 7.71 11.98
C ALA A 87 12.45 7.52 13.29
N ASN A 88 11.86 7.97 14.41
CA ASN A 88 12.46 7.86 15.75
C ASN A 88 12.10 6.56 16.48
N SER A 89 11.18 5.76 15.95
CA SER A 89 10.74 4.54 16.60
C SER A 89 11.80 3.44 16.46
N THR A 90 12.03 2.72 17.56
CA THR A 90 12.89 1.54 17.62
C THR A 90 12.10 0.24 17.53
N SER A 91 10.80 0.33 17.21
CA SER A 91 9.94 -0.84 17.09
C SER A 91 10.24 -1.64 15.82
N VAL A 92 10.00 -2.96 15.90
CA VAL A 92 10.17 -3.86 14.74
C VAL A 92 9.22 -3.48 13.61
N ALA A 93 8.01 -3.01 13.91
CA ALA A 93 7.08 -2.54 12.89
C ALA A 93 7.62 -1.30 12.15
N ALA A 94 8.12 -0.30 12.86
CA ALA A 94 8.67 0.91 12.27
C ALA A 94 9.92 0.62 11.42
N ILE A 95 10.81 -0.23 11.92
CA ILE A 95 11.97 -0.70 11.16
C ILE A 95 11.52 -1.45 9.90
N GLY A 96 10.49 -2.29 10.00
CA GLY A 96 9.93 -3.02 8.86
C GLY A 96 9.36 -2.09 7.79
N VAL A 97 8.63 -1.04 8.17
CA VAL A 97 8.12 -0.01 7.24
C VAL A 97 9.28 0.71 6.55
N ALA A 98 10.24 1.21 7.33
CA ALA A 98 11.39 1.92 6.75
C ALA A 98 12.22 1.01 5.82
N ALA A 99 12.41 -0.26 6.19
CA ALA A 99 13.07 -1.26 5.36
C ALA A 99 12.30 -1.54 4.06
N HIS A 100 10.97 -1.65 4.12
CA HIS A 100 10.11 -1.80 2.95
C HIS A 100 10.28 -0.64 1.95
N GLU A 101 10.29 0.60 2.44
CA GLU A 101 10.52 1.78 1.59
C GLU A 101 11.92 1.80 0.97
N VAL A 102 12.94 1.33 1.69
CA VAL A 102 14.28 1.14 1.09
C VAL A 102 14.23 0.05 0.01
N GLY A 103 13.39 -0.98 0.18
CA GLY A 103 13.13 -1.97 -0.86
C GLY A 103 12.70 -1.35 -2.19
N HIS A 104 11.85 -0.32 -2.16
CA HIS A 104 11.47 0.45 -3.36
C HIS A 104 12.64 1.26 -3.93
N ALA A 105 13.49 1.83 -3.08
CA ALA A 105 14.71 2.50 -3.53
C ALA A 105 15.66 1.53 -4.26
N ILE A 106 15.82 0.31 -3.74
CA ILE A 106 16.62 -0.75 -4.38
C ILE A 106 16.01 -1.15 -5.72
N GLN A 107 14.69 -1.35 -5.77
CA GLN A 107 13.97 -1.66 -7.02
C GLN A 107 14.17 -0.58 -8.08
N ASP A 108 14.12 0.70 -7.70
CA ASP A 108 14.34 1.81 -8.60
C ASP A 108 15.80 1.86 -9.10
N GLN A 109 16.79 1.63 -8.22
CA GLN A 109 18.20 1.57 -8.58
C GLN A 109 18.49 0.47 -9.62
N VAL A 110 17.90 -0.72 -9.45
CA VAL A 110 18.09 -1.84 -10.40
C VAL A 110 17.19 -1.75 -11.64
N GLY A 111 16.39 -0.70 -11.77
CA GLY A 111 15.51 -0.49 -12.92
C GLY A 111 14.38 -1.53 -13.02
N TYR A 112 13.82 -1.97 -11.88
CA TYR A 112 12.78 -3.00 -11.83
C TYR A 112 11.52 -2.57 -12.61
N VAL A 113 11.31 -3.16 -13.78
CA VAL A 113 10.25 -2.76 -14.73
C VAL A 113 8.84 -2.75 -14.12
N PRO A 114 8.43 -3.75 -13.31
CA PRO A 114 7.12 -3.72 -12.65
C PRO A 114 6.88 -2.50 -11.74
N LEU A 115 7.92 -1.96 -11.11
CA LEU A 115 7.82 -0.73 -10.31
C LEU A 115 7.47 0.48 -11.20
N ARG A 116 8.11 0.59 -12.37
CA ARG A 116 7.81 1.68 -13.34
C ARG A 116 6.39 1.60 -13.86
N LEU A 117 5.90 0.39 -14.16
CA LEU A 117 4.52 0.17 -14.58
C LEU A 117 3.53 0.61 -13.49
N ARG A 118 3.79 0.22 -12.23
CA ARG A 118 2.99 0.68 -11.09
C ARG A 118 2.93 2.20 -11.03
N HIS A 119 4.08 2.89 -11.06
CA HIS A 119 4.11 4.36 -10.98
C HIS A 119 3.32 5.06 -12.10
N ALA A 120 3.31 4.50 -13.32
CA ALA A 120 2.54 5.06 -14.42
C ALA A 120 1.02 4.88 -14.24
N LEU A 121 0.59 3.79 -13.60
CA LEU A 121 -0.81 3.42 -13.47
C LEU A 121 -1.48 3.95 -12.19
N VAL A 122 -0.71 4.22 -11.13
CA VAL A 122 -1.23 4.70 -9.83
C VAL A 122 -2.21 5.89 -9.96
N PRO A 123 -1.97 6.93 -10.79
CA PRO A 123 -2.94 8.02 -10.94
C PRO A 123 -4.29 7.55 -11.51
N ALA A 124 -4.26 6.65 -12.49
CA ALA A 124 -5.46 6.12 -13.12
C ALA A 124 -6.24 5.21 -12.17
N THR A 125 -5.55 4.37 -11.39
CA THR A 125 -6.18 3.51 -10.38
C THR A 125 -6.78 4.32 -9.24
N ASN A 126 -6.10 5.36 -8.75
CA ASN A 126 -6.62 6.24 -7.71
C ASN A 126 -7.88 7.00 -8.18
N PHE A 127 -7.88 7.46 -9.44
CA PHE A 127 -9.06 8.08 -10.04
C PHE A 127 -10.21 7.09 -10.17
N GLY A 128 -9.94 5.89 -10.70
CA GLY A 128 -10.93 4.81 -10.82
C GLY A 128 -11.57 4.45 -9.48
N GLN A 129 -10.75 4.28 -8.44
CA GLN A 129 -11.23 3.92 -7.10
C GLN A 129 -11.98 5.04 -6.38
N SER A 130 -11.54 6.30 -6.53
CA SER A 130 -12.20 7.43 -5.89
C SER A 130 -13.60 7.70 -6.45
N ILE A 131 -13.84 7.36 -7.73
CA ILE A 131 -15.13 7.56 -8.40
C ILE A 131 -16.00 6.30 -8.38
N SER A 132 -15.41 5.10 -8.38
CA SER A 132 -16.17 3.85 -8.42
C SER A 132 -17.16 3.73 -7.26
N MET A 133 -16.72 4.04 -6.03
CA MET A 133 -17.57 3.89 -4.85
C MET A 133 -18.73 4.91 -4.83
N PRO A 134 -18.52 6.22 -5.06
CA PRO A 134 -19.63 7.16 -5.25
C PRO A 134 -20.58 6.77 -6.37
N MET A 135 -20.09 6.30 -7.53
CA MET A 135 -20.96 5.87 -8.64
C MET A 135 -21.86 4.71 -8.25
N ILE A 136 -21.33 3.71 -7.53
CA ILE A 136 -22.11 2.57 -7.03
C ILE A 136 -23.16 3.05 -6.03
N LEU A 137 -22.78 3.90 -5.07
CA LEU A 137 -23.70 4.40 -4.05
C LEU A 137 -24.80 5.29 -4.62
N ILE A 138 -24.46 6.27 -5.46
CA ILE A 138 -25.41 7.16 -6.12
C ILE A 138 -26.35 6.36 -7.03
N GLY A 139 -25.81 5.42 -7.81
CA GLY A 139 -26.63 4.54 -8.64
C GLY A 139 -27.60 3.69 -7.81
N GLY A 140 -27.17 3.23 -6.63
CA GLY A 140 -28.04 2.53 -5.68
C GLY A 140 -29.18 3.40 -5.14
N VAL A 141 -28.90 4.67 -4.82
CA VAL A 141 -29.90 5.64 -4.32
C VAL A 141 -30.91 6.02 -5.41
N ILE A 142 -30.48 6.17 -6.67
CA ILE A 142 -31.35 6.49 -7.82
C ILE A 142 -32.28 5.31 -8.16
N GLY A 143 -31.94 4.08 -7.74
CA GLY A 143 -32.75 2.89 -7.98
C GLY A 143 -32.74 2.47 -9.44
N SER A 144 -33.91 2.27 -10.06
CA SER A 144 -34.04 1.71 -11.41
C SER A 144 -33.35 2.56 -12.50
N GLY A 145 -33.22 3.87 -12.33
CA GLY A 145 -32.50 4.75 -13.26
C GLY A 145 -30.97 4.75 -13.07
N GLY A 146 -30.47 4.18 -11.98
CA GLY A 146 -29.04 4.19 -11.61
C GLY A 146 -28.26 2.97 -12.06
N GLN A 147 -28.91 2.00 -12.72
CA GLN A 147 -28.29 0.72 -13.10
C GLN A 147 -27.00 0.89 -13.92
N THR A 148 -27.00 1.83 -14.88
CA THR A 148 -25.82 2.14 -15.70
C THR A 148 -24.67 2.69 -14.86
N LEU A 149 -24.97 3.55 -13.87
CA LEU A 149 -23.98 4.09 -12.94
C LEU A 149 -23.35 2.99 -12.07
N ILE A 150 -24.18 2.07 -11.58
CA ILE A 150 -23.70 0.92 -10.80
C ILE A 150 -22.77 0.04 -11.65
N GLN A 151 -23.16 -0.29 -12.88
CA GLN A 151 -22.35 -1.12 -13.78
C GLN A 151 -21.01 -0.47 -14.12
N LEU A 152 -21.01 0.83 -14.44
CA LEU A 152 -19.78 1.57 -14.68
C LEU A 152 -18.90 1.65 -13.43
N GLY A 153 -19.50 1.89 -12.26
CA GLY A 153 -18.77 1.90 -10.99
C GLY A 153 -18.15 0.54 -10.66
N ILE A 154 -18.86 -0.56 -10.87
CA ILE A 154 -18.34 -1.94 -10.71
C ILE A 154 -17.20 -2.18 -11.71
N LEU A 155 -17.36 -1.80 -12.98
CA LEU A 155 -16.32 -1.95 -13.99
C LEU A 155 -15.02 -1.22 -13.58
N LEU A 156 -15.13 0.05 -13.17
CA LEU A 156 -13.99 0.85 -12.69
C LEU A 156 -13.34 0.22 -11.45
N PHE A 157 -14.14 -0.27 -10.51
CA PHE A 157 -13.65 -0.98 -9.32
C PHE A 157 -12.91 -2.27 -9.69
N SER A 158 -13.50 -3.10 -10.56
CA SER A 158 -12.92 -4.36 -11.01
C SER A 158 -11.60 -4.14 -11.76
N LEU A 159 -11.54 -3.14 -12.64
CA LEU A 159 -10.29 -2.76 -13.32
C LEU A 159 -9.21 -2.37 -12.30
N THR A 160 -9.56 -1.49 -11.35
CA THR A 160 -8.63 -1.06 -10.30
C THR A 160 -8.15 -2.24 -9.45
N PHE A 161 -9.04 -3.15 -9.08
CA PHE A 161 -8.69 -4.35 -8.33
C PHE A 161 -7.70 -5.25 -9.10
N VAL A 162 -7.94 -5.50 -10.39
CA VAL A 162 -7.01 -6.27 -11.23
C VAL A 162 -5.62 -5.61 -11.26
N PHE A 163 -5.56 -4.29 -11.39
CA PHE A 163 -4.28 -3.58 -11.34
C PHE A 163 -3.58 -3.71 -9.98
N GLN A 164 -4.32 -3.64 -8.88
CA GLN A 164 -3.77 -3.85 -7.55
C GLN A 164 -3.17 -5.27 -7.42
N VAL A 165 -3.87 -6.29 -7.93
CA VAL A 165 -3.37 -7.68 -7.94
C VAL A 165 -2.12 -7.83 -8.79
N VAL A 166 -2.09 -7.22 -9.98
CA VAL A 166 -0.94 -7.30 -10.90
C VAL A 166 0.29 -6.57 -10.35
N THR A 167 0.10 -5.49 -9.58
CA THR A 167 1.20 -4.70 -8.99
C THR A 167 1.64 -5.20 -7.62
N LEU A 168 0.86 -6.06 -6.97
CA LEU A 168 1.15 -6.68 -5.67
C LEU A 168 2.53 -7.38 -5.60
N PRO A 169 3.02 -8.09 -6.63
CA PRO A 169 4.36 -8.70 -6.60
C PRO A 169 5.50 -7.70 -6.37
N VAL A 170 5.30 -6.42 -6.73
CA VAL A 170 6.27 -5.35 -6.49
C VAL A 170 6.49 -5.14 -4.99
N GLU A 171 5.41 -5.11 -4.21
CA GLU A 171 5.47 -4.90 -2.76
C GLU A 171 6.16 -6.06 -2.04
N PHE A 172 5.87 -7.29 -2.47
CA PHE A 172 6.54 -8.47 -1.93
C PHE A 172 8.03 -8.49 -2.28
N ASN A 173 8.39 -8.10 -3.51
CA ASN A 173 9.78 -8.03 -3.91
C ASN A 173 10.56 -6.94 -3.15
N ALA A 174 9.95 -5.79 -2.89
CA ALA A 174 10.54 -4.73 -2.06
C ALA A 174 10.81 -5.26 -0.64
N SER A 175 9.81 -5.90 -0.02
CA SER A 175 9.94 -6.50 1.31
C SER A 175 11.03 -7.58 1.37
N TYR A 176 11.10 -8.45 0.35
CA TYR A 176 12.09 -9.52 0.28
C TYR A 176 13.53 -8.99 0.24
N ARG A 177 13.80 -8.02 -0.63
CA ARG A 177 15.13 -7.38 -0.75
C ARG A 177 15.56 -6.68 0.54
N ALA A 178 14.61 -6.03 1.20
CA ALA A 178 14.88 -5.37 2.48
C ALA A 178 15.26 -6.37 3.58
N ILE A 179 14.56 -7.51 3.64
CA ILE A 179 14.86 -8.58 4.61
C ILE A 179 16.21 -9.24 4.31
N GLU A 180 16.54 -9.46 3.03
CA GLU A 180 17.81 -10.07 2.61
C GLU A 180 19.04 -9.29 3.09
N ILE A 181 18.94 -7.96 3.22
CA ILE A 181 20.04 -7.10 3.70
C ILE A 181 20.08 -7.01 5.24
N LEU A 182 18.93 -7.20 5.90
CA LEU A 182 18.81 -7.15 7.36
C LEU A 182 19.14 -8.49 8.05
N GLY A 183 18.96 -9.61 7.35
CA GLY A 183 19.25 -10.97 7.81
C GLY A 183 20.74 -11.33 7.71
#